data_AF-A0A9P6VZC8-F1
#
_entry.id   AF-A0A9P6VZC8-F1
#
_cell.length_a   1.000
_cell.length_b   1.000
_cell.length_c   1.000
_cell.angle_alpha   90.00
_cell.angle_beta   90.00
_cell.angle_gamma   90.00
#
_symmetry.space_group_name_H-M   'P 1'
#
loop_
_entity.id
_entity.type
_entity.pdbx_description
1 polymer ?
#
loop_
_entity_poly.entity_id
_entity_poly.type
_entity_poly.pdbx_seq_one_letter_code
_entity_poly.pdbx_strand_id
1 'polypeptide(L)'
;MAPAQLELFKFSLYVFLPVYAMLHYGDPEWYEKWVGPLRSDFRKDDTKQMEPPKDTSELKAELDRLRQDRLARKAAREATSSSSSASPPTSSPFSDPSPIQDRRQV
;
A
#
# COMPACT_ATOMS: atom_id res chain seq x y z
N MET A 1 -17.33 -6.96 51.98
CA MET A 1 -17.16 -8.21 51.21
C MET A 1 -17.32 -7.91 49.72
N ALA A 2 -16.28 -7.39 49.06
CA ALA A 2 -16.33 -7.03 47.63
C ALA A 2 -15.00 -7.18 46.84
N PRO A 3 -13.79 -7.36 47.44
CA PRO A 3 -12.56 -7.37 46.64
C PRO A 3 -12.42 -8.63 45.76
N ALA A 4 -12.75 -9.81 46.29
CA ALA A 4 -12.60 -11.08 45.57
C ALA A 4 -13.51 -11.22 44.34
N GLN A 5 -14.72 -10.65 44.37
CA GLN A 5 -15.64 -10.69 43.23
C GLN A 5 -15.14 -9.84 42.06
N LEU A 6 -14.49 -8.72 42.36
CA LEU A 6 -13.94 -7.80 41.38
C LEU A 6 -12.67 -8.38 40.73
N GLU A 7 -11.87 -9.10 41.50
CA GLU A 7 -10.73 -9.87 41.00
C GLU A 7 -11.16 -11.00 40.07
N LEU A 8 -12.22 -11.74 40.42
CA LEU A 8 -12.75 -12.81 39.57
C LEU A 8 -13.33 -12.30 38.25
N PHE A 9 -14.00 -11.14 38.28
CA PHE A 9 -14.49 -10.48 37.06
C PHE A 9 -13.34 -10.05 36.15
N LYS A 10 -12.32 -9.39 36.70
CA LYS A 10 -11.13 -8.96 35.93
C LYS A 10 -10.41 -10.15 35.34
N PHE A 11 -10.19 -11.20 36.14
CA PHE A 11 -9.57 -12.43 35.67
C PHE A 11 -10.34 -13.04 34.50
N SER A 12 -11.67 -13.16 34.64
CA SER A 12 -12.54 -13.67 33.58
C SER A 12 -12.42 -12.79 32.33
N LEU A 13 -12.48 -11.46 32.46
CA LEU A 13 -12.31 -10.56 31.32
C LEU A 13 -10.95 -10.73 30.64
N TYR A 14 -9.85 -10.82 31.42
CA TYR A 14 -8.51 -10.99 30.87
C TYR A 14 -8.30 -12.34 30.16
N VAL A 15 -9.00 -13.39 30.58
CA VAL A 15 -8.92 -14.71 29.93
C VAL A 15 -9.88 -14.81 28.74
N PHE A 16 -11.14 -14.43 28.93
CA PHE A 16 -12.17 -14.61 27.90
C PHE A 16 -12.09 -13.58 26.78
N LEU A 17 -11.62 -12.35 27.03
CA LEU A 17 -11.47 -11.34 25.97
C LEU A 17 -10.50 -11.79 24.86
N PRO A 18 -9.25 -12.21 25.15
CA PRO A 18 -8.35 -12.70 24.10
C PRO A 18 -8.82 -14.02 23.50
N VAL A 19 -9.43 -14.92 24.28
CA VAL A 19 -10.00 -16.18 23.74
C VAL A 19 -11.13 -15.89 22.76
N TYR A 20 -12.03 -14.96 23.11
CA TYR A 20 -13.10 -14.51 22.23
C TYR A 20 -12.57 -13.84 20.97
N ALA A 21 -11.57 -12.96 21.11
CA ALA A 21 -10.91 -12.33 19.97
C ALA A 21 -10.28 -13.38 19.04
N MET A 22 -9.57 -14.37 19.59
CA MET A 22 -9.01 -15.47 18.79
C MET A 22 -10.09 -16.29 18.08
N LEU A 23 -11.23 -16.53 18.73
CA LEU A 23 -12.33 -17.29 18.11
C LEU A 23 -13.03 -16.49 17.01
N HIS A 24 -13.22 -15.18 17.22
CA HIS A 24 -13.87 -14.30 16.25
C HIS A 24 -12.97 -14.00 15.03
N TYR A 25 -11.70 -13.66 15.27
CA TYR A 25 -10.74 -13.33 14.21
C TYR A 25 -10.05 -14.56 13.62
N GLY A 26 -10.13 -15.72 14.29
CA GLY A 26 -9.58 -16.99 13.82
C GLY A 26 -10.53 -17.77 12.91
N ASP A 27 -11.77 -17.32 12.74
CA ASP A 27 -12.71 -17.92 11.79
C ASP A 27 -12.23 -17.68 10.34
N PRO A 28 -12.02 -18.74 9.53
CA PRO A 28 -11.63 -18.62 8.13
C PRO A 28 -12.58 -17.72 7.32
N GLU A 29 -13.88 -17.75 7.60
CA GLU A 29 -14.88 -16.96 6.87
C GLU A 29 -14.69 -15.45 7.13
N TRP A 30 -14.37 -15.08 8.37
CA TRP A 30 -14.09 -13.69 8.72
C TRP A 30 -12.88 -13.15 7.96
N TYR A 31 -11.81 -13.95 7.87
CA TYR A 31 -10.61 -13.58 7.13
C TYR A 31 -10.89 -13.37 5.64
N GLU A 32 -11.61 -14.29 5.00
CA GLU A 32 -11.95 -14.19 3.57
C GLU A 32 -12.81 -12.97 3.27
N LYS A 33 -13.78 -12.66 4.14
CA LYS A 33 -14.68 -11.53 3.96
C LYS A 33 -14.02 -10.17 4.16
N TRP A 34 -13.19 -10.05 5.20
CA TRP A 34 -12.67 -8.74 5.63
C TRP A 34 -11.22 -8.49 5.20
N VAL A 35 -10.38 -9.52 5.16
CA VAL A 35 -8.95 -9.40 4.82
C VAL A 35 -8.68 -9.77 3.36
N GLY A 36 -9.42 -10.73 2.81
CA GLY A 36 -9.31 -11.15 1.41
C GLY A 36 -9.33 -9.99 0.40
N PRO A 37 -10.33 -9.08 0.45
CA PRO A 37 -10.40 -7.95 -0.47
C PRO A 37 -9.27 -6.94 -0.31
N LEU A 38 -8.76 -6.73 0.92
CA LEU A 38 -7.64 -5.82 1.18
C LEU A 38 -6.31 -6.40 0.68
N ARG A 39 -6.22 -7.72 0.48
CA ARG A 39 -4.98 -8.38 0.07
C ARG A 39 -4.43 -7.84 -1.25
N SER A 40 -5.29 -7.46 -2.20
CA SER A 40 -4.87 -6.93 -3.51
C SER A 40 -4.16 -5.58 -3.40
N ASP A 41 -4.48 -4.77 -2.40
CA ASP A 41 -3.90 -3.44 -2.20
C ASP A 41 -2.49 -3.54 -1.59
N PHE A 42 -2.30 -4.49 -0.67
CA PHE A 42 -1.02 -4.70 0.01
C PHE A 42 -0.09 -5.66 -0.74
N ARG A 43 -0.66 -6.61 -1.49
CA ARG A 43 0.09 -7.60 -2.25
C ARG A 43 -0.27 -7.46 -3.72
N LYS A 44 0.67 -6.90 -4.48
CA LYS A 44 0.62 -6.88 -5.94
C LYS A 44 0.86 -8.29 -6.47
N ASP A 45 -0.16 -9.14 -6.36
CA ASP A 45 -0.15 -10.53 -6.80
C ASP A 45 0.21 -10.66 -8.30
N ASP A 46 -0.07 -9.62 -9.08
CA ASP A 46 0.24 -9.52 -10.52
C ASP A 46 1.72 -9.20 -10.83
N THR A 47 2.54 -8.91 -9.81
CA THR A 47 3.98 -8.78 -10.02
C THR A 47 4.53 -10.19 -10.14
N LYS A 48 4.70 -10.66 -11.38
CA LYS A 48 5.40 -11.92 -11.68
C LYS A 48 6.67 -11.96 -10.84
N GLN A 49 6.69 -12.80 -9.79
CA GLN A 49 7.88 -12.99 -8.99
C GLN A 49 8.93 -13.55 -9.93
N MET A 50 9.90 -12.72 -10.28
CA MET A 50 10.98 -13.11 -11.15
C MET A 50 11.83 -14.08 -10.34
N GLU A 51 11.76 -15.36 -10.70
CA GLU A 51 12.64 -16.35 -10.09
C GLU A 51 14.08 -15.94 -10.39
N PRO A 52 14.95 -15.88 -9.36
CA PRO A 52 16.36 -15.61 -9.57
C PRO A 52 16.94 -16.65 -10.55
N PRO A 53 17.76 -16.25 -11.53
CA PRO A 53 18.39 -17.19 -12.44
C PRO A 53 19.29 -18.13 -11.63
N LYS A 54 19.16 -19.44 -11.89
CA LYS A 54 19.85 -20.47 -11.11
C LYS A 54 21.21 -20.81 -11.73
N ASP A 55 21.36 -20.57 -13.02
CA ASP A 55 22.59 -20.83 -13.78
C ASP A 55 23.27 -19.58 -14.34
N THR A 56 24.58 -19.68 -14.58
CA THR A 56 25.40 -18.57 -15.09
C THR A 56 25.08 -18.18 -16.54
N SER A 57 24.58 -19.13 -17.34
CA SER A 57 24.08 -18.88 -18.70
C SER A 57 22.78 -18.08 -18.69
N GLU A 58 21.84 -18.45 -17.81
CA GLU A 58 20.58 -17.73 -17.60
C GLU A 58 20.80 -16.32 -17.09
N LEU A 59 21.77 -16.14 -16.17
CA LEU A 59 22.18 -14.83 -15.66
C LEU A 59 22.64 -13.90 -16.79
N LYS A 60 23.47 -14.39 -17.71
CA LYS A 60 23.96 -13.57 -18.84
C LYS A 60 22.82 -13.21 -19.80
N ALA A 61 21.95 -14.17 -20.12
CA ALA A 61 20.79 -13.94 -20.98
C ALA A 61 19.84 -12.88 -20.39
N GLU A 62 19.56 -12.95 -19.09
CA GLU A 62 18.69 -11.99 -18.41
C GLU A 62 19.35 -10.61 -18.30
N LEU A 63 20.67 -10.56 -18.13
CA LEU A 63 21.42 -9.30 -18.08
C LEU A 63 21.40 -8.58 -19.44
N ASP A 64 21.56 -9.31 -20.55
CA ASP A 64 21.46 -8.75 -21.89
C ASP A 64 20.04 -8.25 -22.20
N ARG A 65 19.01 -8.99 -21.79
CA ARG A 65 17.62 -8.54 -21.83
C ARG A 65 17.42 -7.22 -21.06
N LEU A 66 17.91 -7.13 -19.82
CA LEU A 66 17.79 -5.92 -19.01
C LEU A 66 18.57 -4.73 -19.58
N ARG A 67 19.69 -4.96 -20.27
CA ARG A 67 20.41 -3.90 -21.01
C ARG A 67 19.57 -3.37 -22.17
N GLN A 68 18.95 -4.25 -22.94
CA GLN A 68 18.08 -3.87 -24.06
C GLN A 68 16.87 -3.06 -23.57
N ASP A 69 16.21 -3.50 -22.49
CA ASP A 69 15.09 -2.78 -21.87
C ASP A 69 15.50 -1.37 -21.38
N ARG A 70 16.71 -1.22 -20.83
CA ARG A 70 17.25 0.09 -20.41
C ARG A 70 17.46 1.02 -21.60
N LEU A 71 18.04 0.51 -22.69
CA LEU A 71 18.26 1.31 -23.90
C LEU A 71 16.93 1.76 -24.52
N ALA A 72 15.92 0.87 -24.57
CA ALA A 72 14.58 1.20 -25.07
C ALA A 72 13.88 2.27 -24.22
N ARG A 73 13.96 2.16 -22.88
CA ARG A 73 13.40 3.18 -21.96
C ARG A 73 14.08 4.53 -22.10
N LYS A 74 15.40 4.53 -22.32
CA LYS A 74 16.18 5.76 -22.52
C LYS A 74 15.78 6.45 -23.82
N ALA A 75 15.69 5.70 -24.92
CA ALA A 75 15.23 6.23 -26.21
C ALA A 75 13.80 6.81 -26.13
N ALA A 76 12.88 6.15 -25.42
CA ALA A 76 11.52 6.65 -25.22
C ALA A 76 11.49 7.98 -24.44
N ARG A 77 12.31 8.11 -23.38
CA ARG A 77 12.44 9.36 -22.61
C ARG A 77 13.04 10.49 -23.44
N GLU A 78 14.07 10.19 -24.24
CA GLU A 78 14.69 11.16 -25.13
C GLU A 78 13.69 11.67 -26.17
N ALA A 79 12.89 10.78 -26.78
CA ALA A 79 11.82 11.14 -27.71
C ALA A 79 10.74 12.05 -27.08
N THR A 80 10.27 11.73 -25.87
CA THR A 80 9.32 12.59 -25.15
C THR A 80 9.95 13.95 -24.80
N SER A 81 11.21 13.97 -24.33
CA SER A 81 11.91 15.21 -23.99
C SER A 81 12.17 16.13 -25.19
N SER A 82 12.44 15.57 -26.37
CA SER A 82 12.60 16.34 -27.62
C SER A 82 11.28 16.92 -28.15
N SER A 83 10.14 16.34 -27.78
CA SER A 83 8.81 16.88 -28.13
C SER A 83 8.32 17.99 -27.18
N SER A 84 8.89 18.06 -25.97
CA SER A 84 8.47 19.01 -24.92
C SER A 84 9.31 20.30 -24.85
N SER A 85 10.33 20.46 -25.69
CA SER A 85 11.19 21.65 -25.71
C SER A 85 10.69 22.81 -26.59
N ALA A 86 9.42 22.80 -27.00
CA ALA A 86 8.83 23.91 -27.76
C ALA A 86 7.46 24.34 -27.17
N SER A 87 7.45 25.00 -26.01
CA SER A 87 6.53 26.10 -25.65
C SER A 87 6.83 26.70 -24.26
N PRO A 88 6.59 28.00 -24.02
CA PRO A 88 7.05 28.75 -22.85
C PRO A 88 6.15 28.59 -21.61
N PRO A 89 6.56 29.08 -20.42
CA PRO A 89 5.77 28.98 -19.20
C PRO A 89 4.58 29.95 -19.25
N THR A 90 3.41 29.45 -19.62
CA THR A 90 2.15 30.20 -19.48
C THR A 90 1.69 30.14 -18.03
N SER A 91 2.11 31.17 -17.30
CA SER A 91 1.41 31.73 -16.15
C SER A 91 -0.07 31.96 -16.47
N SER A 92 -0.98 31.49 -15.61
CA SER A 92 -2.35 32.01 -15.50
C SER A 92 -3.03 31.46 -14.25
N PRO A 93 -4.03 32.18 -13.72
CA PRO A 93 -3.90 32.80 -12.41
C PRO A 93 -4.69 32.05 -11.34
N PHE A 94 -4.13 32.11 -10.13
CA PHE A 94 -4.82 31.85 -8.89
C PHE A 94 -6.09 32.73 -8.82
N SER A 95 -7.25 32.14 -8.99
CA SER A 95 -8.55 32.78 -8.80
C SER A 95 -9.55 31.72 -8.41
N ASP A 96 -9.76 31.56 -7.10
CA ASP A 96 -11.10 31.65 -6.53
C ASP A 96 -11.07 31.72 -4.99
N PRO A 97 -12.16 32.12 -4.31
CA PRO A 97 -12.12 33.29 -3.44
C PRO A 97 -12.56 33.02 -1.99
N SER A 98 -12.12 33.94 -1.12
CA SER A 98 -12.80 34.41 0.09
C SER A 98 -12.83 33.55 1.37
N PRO A 99 -12.88 34.22 2.53
CA PRO A 99 -12.26 33.75 3.77
C PRO A 99 -13.22 32.97 4.68
N ILE A 100 -12.62 32.03 5.41
CA ILE A 100 -13.20 31.23 6.48
C ILE A 100 -13.83 32.17 7.53
N GLN A 101 -15.15 32.08 7.69
CA GLN A 101 -15.86 32.72 8.80
C GLN A 101 -15.48 32.02 10.12
N ASP A 102 -14.78 32.76 10.96
CA ASP A 102 -14.40 32.37 12.32
C ASP A 102 -15.64 32.42 13.23
N ARG A 103 -16.33 31.29 13.35
CA ARG A 103 -17.41 31.10 14.33
C ARG A 103 -16.82 30.61 15.65
N ARG A 104 -16.12 31.48 16.37
CA ARG A 104 -15.86 31.30 17.81
C ARG A 104 -16.94 32.01 18.62
N GLN A 105 -17.84 31.18 19.14
CA GLN A 105 -18.65 31.45 20.31
C GLN A 105 -17.73 31.56 21.53
N VAL A 106 -17.61 32.74 22.16
CA VAL A 106 -17.55 32.94 23.62
C VAL A 106 -18.06 34.35 23.92
#